data_AF-A0ABD5W780-F1
#
_entry.id   AF-A0ABD5W780-F1
#
_cell.length_a   1.000
_cell.length_b   1.000
_cell.length_c   1.000
_cell.angle_alpha   90.00
_cell.angle_beta   90.00
_cell.angle_gamma   90.00
#
_symmetry.space_group_name_H-M   'P 1'
#
loop_
_entity.id
_entity.type
_entity.pdbx_description
1 polymer ?
#
loop_
_entity_poly.entity_id
_entity_poly.type
_entity_poly.pdbx_seq_one_letter_code
_entity_poly.pdbx_strand_id
1 'polypeptide(L)'
;MQRYSISFDDELAGWVESRAAERGVSKAKVIRDAVATAREIDTDLVQTGDVLSRLEDLEQRVDALEQTREEAVGDELAETSADHRDLDVSMEDDTSDTEPDEFLAEIKAYLADQRPRTETGQTAMLTAFERLREVERAQTADLREYVYERHSEEYTDANSLWQSVQRDFDDVPGVEKAGHGEWVYAGDETAREELNA
;
A
#
# COMPACT_ATOMS: atom_id res chain seq x y z
N MET A 1 -5.94 -26.88 -38.96
CA MET A 1 -6.49 -25.61 -38.43
C MET A 1 -7.66 -25.95 -37.51
N GLN A 2 -7.41 -25.98 -36.21
CA GLN A 2 -8.49 -26.16 -35.22
C GLN A 2 -9.27 -24.84 -35.18
N ARG A 3 -10.52 -24.88 -35.64
CA ARG A 3 -11.46 -23.77 -35.49
C ARG A 3 -12.05 -23.90 -34.09
N TYR A 4 -11.68 -22.99 -33.19
CA TYR A 4 -12.35 -22.83 -31.92
C TYR A 4 -13.79 -22.39 -32.20
N SER A 5 -14.74 -23.34 -32.19
CA SER A 5 -16.15 -23.02 -32.05
C SER A 5 -16.36 -22.54 -30.63
N ILE A 6 -16.27 -21.22 -30.44
CA ILE A 6 -16.75 -20.56 -29.24
C ILE A 6 -18.26 -20.79 -29.25
N SER A 7 -18.78 -21.58 -28.30
CA SER A 7 -20.21 -21.65 -28.05
C SER A 7 -20.64 -20.27 -27.58
N PHE A 8 -21.20 -19.47 -28.48
CA PHE A 8 -21.94 -18.29 -28.08
C PHE A 8 -23.15 -18.77 -27.31
N ASP A 9 -23.28 -18.28 -26.08
CA ASP A 9 -24.51 -18.43 -25.31
C ASP A 9 -25.67 -17.91 -26.18
N ASP A 10 -26.75 -18.68 -26.32
CA ASP A 10 -27.91 -18.30 -27.16
C ASP A 10 -28.46 -16.92 -26.77
N GLU A 11 -28.29 -16.53 -25.51
CA GLU A 11 -28.64 -15.21 -25.01
C GLU A 11 -27.76 -14.10 -25.61
N LEU A 12 -26.45 -14.33 -25.72
CA LEU A 12 -25.50 -13.38 -26.30
C LEU A 12 -25.71 -13.23 -27.81
N ALA A 13 -25.98 -14.34 -28.50
CA ALA A 13 -26.33 -14.29 -29.92
C ALA A 13 -27.61 -13.47 -30.14
N GLY A 14 -28.67 -13.74 -29.37
CA GLY A 14 -29.92 -12.98 -29.44
C GLY A 14 -29.74 -11.49 -29.16
N TRP A 15 -28.92 -11.14 -28.17
CA TRP A 15 -28.59 -9.75 -27.87
C TRP A 15 -27.86 -9.05 -29.02
N VAL A 16 -26.84 -9.69 -29.61
CA VAL A 16 -26.09 -9.12 -30.75
C VAL A 16 -27.00 -8.91 -31.96
N GLU A 17 -27.91 -9.84 -32.24
CA GLU A 17 -28.86 -9.74 -33.34
C GLU A 17 -29.85 -8.59 -33.16
N SER A 18 -30.44 -8.49 -31.96
CA SER A 18 -31.36 -7.41 -31.61
C SER A 18 -30.69 -6.04 -31.73
N ARG A 19 -29.46 -5.91 -31.20
CA ARG A 19 -28.68 -4.66 -31.24
C ARG A 19 -28.27 -4.26 -32.65
N ALA A 20 -27.95 -5.24 -33.49
CA ALA A 20 -27.60 -5.04 -34.89
C ALA A 20 -28.81 -4.53 -35.70
N ALA A 21 -29.99 -5.14 -35.48
CA ALA A 21 -31.22 -4.74 -36.13
C ALA A 21 -31.69 -3.34 -35.69
N GLU A 22 -31.64 -3.05 -34.39
CA GLU A 22 -31.99 -1.75 -33.81
C GLU A 22 -31.14 -0.61 -34.39
N ARG A 23 -29.83 -0.84 -34.53
CA ARG A 23 -28.88 0.17 -35.01
C ARG A 23 -28.67 0.16 -36.52
N GLY A 24 -29.27 -0.80 -37.23
CA GLY A 24 -29.09 -0.97 -38.68
C GLY A 24 -27.64 -1.30 -39.10
N VAL A 25 -26.85 -1.91 -38.21
CA VAL A 25 -25.43 -2.23 -38.44
C VAL A 25 -25.19 -3.74 -38.47
N SER A 26 -24.02 -4.17 -38.95
CA SER A 26 -23.68 -5.60 -38.95
C SER A 26 -23.37 -6.12 -37.54
N LYS A 27 -23.69 -7.39 -37.27
CA LYS A 27 -23.37 -8.09 -36.00
C LYS A 27 -21.89 -7.98 -35.63
N ALA A 28 -21.00 -8.06 -36.63
CA ALA A 28 -19.56 -7.88 -36.44
C ALA A 28 -19.18 -6.48 -35.93
N LYS A 29 -19.92 -5.44 -36.33
CA LYS A 29 -19.72 -4.08 -35.80
C LYS A 29 -20.18 -3.97 -34.36
N VAL A 30 -21.32 -4.60 -34.00
CA VAL A 30 -21.79 -4.67 -32.60
C VAL A 30 -20.76 -5.37 -31.71
N ILE A 31 -20.22 -6.51 -32.16
CA ILE A 31 -19.19 -7.24 -31.41
C ILE A 31 -17.92 -6.39 -31.27
N ARG A 32 -17.46 -5.73 -32.34
CA ARG A 32 -16.29 -4.86 -32.29
C ARG A 32 -16.48 -3.70 -31.32
N ASP A 33 -17.66 -3.09 -31.32
CA ASP A 33 -18.03 -1.99 -30.43
C ASP A 33 -18.06 -2.47 -28.97
N ALA A 34 -18.69 -3.61 -28.70
CA ALA A 34 -18.71 -4.22 -27.38
C ALA A 34 -17.31 -4.57 -26.87
N VAL A 35 -16.42 -5.07 -27.74
CA VAL A 35 -15.02 -5.34 -27.39
C VAL A 35 -14.23 -4.04 -27.17
N ALA A 36 -14.51 -2.98 -27.93
CA ALA A 36 -13.90 -1.68 -27.71
C ALA A 36 -14.33 -1.08 -26.37
N THR A 37 -15.62 -1.15 -26.04
CA THR A 37 -16.15 -0.75 -24.73
C THR A 37 -15.58 -1.62 -23.61
N ALA A 38 -15.45 -2.92 -23.80
CA ALA A 38 -14.84 -3.79 -22.79
C ALA A 38 -13.37 -3.45 -22.54
N ARG A 39 -12.61 -3.05 -23.58
CA ARG A 39 -11.23 -2.55 -23.42
C ARG A 39 -11.15 -1.18 -22.76
N GLU A 40 -12.16 -0.34 -22.97
CA GLU A 40 -12.29 0.94 -22.27
C GLU A 40 -12.60 0.69 -20.78
N ILE A 41 -13.45 -0.28 -20.46
CA ILE A 41 -13.71 -0.75 -19.10
C ILE A 41 -12.46 -1.40 -18.48
N ASP A 42 -11.64 -2.12 -19.25
CA ASP A 42 -10.36 -2.67 -18.80
C ASP A 42 -9.35 -1.54 -18.47
N THR A 43 -9.44 -0.42 -19.21
CA THR A 43 -8.72 0.82 -18.90
C THR A 43 -9.34 1.52 -17.68
N ASP A 44 -10.65 1.40 -17.47
CA ASP A 44 -11.33 1.87 -16.25
C ASP A 44 -11.04 0.97 -15.05
N LEU A 45 -10.64 -0.29 -15.27
CA LEU A 45 -10.08 -1.17 -14.26
C LEU A 45 -8.70 -0.70 -13.80
N VAL A 46 -8.05 0.25 -14.48
CA VAL A 46 -6.90 1.04 -13.97
C VAL A 46 -7.36 2.05 -12.89
N GLN A 47 -8.68 2.23 -12.69
CA GLN A 47 -9.25 2.57 -11.37
C GLN A 47 -9.11 1.40 -10.36
N THR A 48 -8.10 0.53 -10.52
CA THR A 48 -7.71 -0.47 -9.52
C THR A 48 -7.36 0.23 -8.20
N GLY A 49 -6.96 1.51 -8.23
CA GLY A 49 -6.84 2.34 -7.03
C GLY A 49 -8.12 2.36 -6.20
N ASP A 50 -9.30 2.48 -6.83
CA ASP A 50 -10.60 2.49 -6.13
C ASP A 50 -10.95 1.11 -5.57
N VAL A 51 -10.60 0.04 -6.29
CA VAL A 51 -10.79 -1.35 -5.82
C VAL A 51 -9.84 -1.68 -4.68
N LEU A 52 -8.60 -1.21 -4.73
CA LEU A 52 -7.62 -1.34 -3.66
C LEU A 52 -8.04 -0.52 -2.43
N SER A 53 -8.51 0.71 -2.60
CA SER A 53 -9.10 1.52 -1.52
C SER A 53 -10.31 0.84 -0.88
N ARG A 54 -11.14 0.16 -1.68
CA ARG A 54 -12.29 -0.59 -1.17
C ARG A 54 -11.90 -1.90 -0.50
N LEU A 55 -10.77 -2.50 -0.89
CA LEU A 55 -10.21 -3.67 -0.21
C LEU A 55 -9.64 -3.26 1.16
N GLU A 56 -8.90 -2.16 1.21
CA GLU A 56 -8.32 -1.58 2.43
C GLU A 56 -9.41 -1.11 3.42
N ASP A 57 -10.51 -0.49 2.94
CA ASP A 57 -11.70 -0.19 3.77
C ASP A 57 -12.34 -1.47 4.32
N LEU A 58 -12.40 -2.54 3.52
CA LEU A 58 -12.94 -3.81 3.97
C LEU A 58 -12.07 -4.46 5.06
N GLU A 59 -10.75 -4.38 4.91
CA GLU A 59 -9.77 -4.88 5.88
C GLU A 59 -9.89 -4.13 7.20
N GLN A 60 -9.89 -2.79 7.16
CA GLN A 60 -10.04 -1.97 8.36
C GLN A 60 -11.35 -2.23 9.11
N ARG A 61 -12.44 -2.53 8.38
CA ARG A 61 -13.73 -2.91 8.97
C ARG A 61 -13.73 -4.31 9.57
N VAL A 62 -12.93 -5.23 9.04
CA VAL A 62 -12.75 -6.58 9.61
C VAL A 62 -11.94 -6.49 10.89
N ASP A 63 -10.81 -5.77 10.89
CA ASP A 63 -9.98 -5.54 12.09
C ASP A 63 -10.78 -4.91 13.24
N ALA A 64 -11.59 -3.89 12.95
CA ALA A 64 -12.44 -3.26 13.97
C ALA A 64 -13.47 -4.23 14.57
N LEU A 65 -13.98 -5.18 13.77
CA LEU A 65 -14.88 -6.23 14.24
C LEU A 65 -14.16 -7.29 15.08
N GLU A 66 -12.89 -7.57 14.79
CA GLU A 66 -12.06 -8.47 15.60
C GLU A 66 -11.66 -7.83 16.93
N GLN A 67 -11.29 -6.55 16.97
CA GLN A 67 -10.99 -5.83 18.21
C GLN A 67 -12.21 -5.69 19.12
N THR A 68 -13.38 -5.37 18.56
CA THR A 68 -14.63 -5.30 19.35
C THR A 68 -14.99 -6.67 19.96
N ARG A 69 -14.58 -7.76 19.32
CA ARG A 69 -14.77 -9.13 19.83
C ARG A 69 -13.80 -9.47 20.95
N GLU A 70 -12.59 -8.94 20.94
CA GLU A 70 -11.59 -9.13 22.01
C GLU A 70 -11.89 -8.28 23.26
N GLU A 71 -12.37 -7.04 23.09
CA GLU A 71 -12.78 -6.17 24.21
C GLU A 71 -13.97 -6.74 25.00
N ALA A 72 -14.85 -7.50 24.36
CA ALA A 72 -15.96 -8.19 25.04
C ALA A 72 -15.52 -9.42 25.87
N VAL A 73 -14.24 -9.81 25.82
CA VAL A 73 -13.68 -10.98 26.54
C VAL A 73 -12.62 -10.56 27.58
N GLY A 74 -12.10 -9.33 27.53
CA GLY A 74 -11.03 -8.84 28.42
C GLY A 74 -11.46 -8.29 29.79
N ASP A 75 -12.75 -8.05 30.00
CA ASP A 75 -13.30 -7.46 31.24
C ASP A 75 -13.45 -8.51 32.38
N GLU A 76 -12.38 -9.23 32.73
CA GLU A 76 -12.42 -10.07 33.96
C GLU A 76 -11.11 -10.15 34.77
N LEU A 77 -9.97 -9.57 34.34
CA LEU A 77 -8.68 -9.83 35.03
C LEU A 77 -7.81 -8.60 35.35
N ALA A 78 -8.40 -7.48 35.75
CA ALA A 78 -7.63 -6.27 36.12
C ALA A 78 -7.88 -5.80 37.56
N GLU A 79 -7.55 -6.62 38.55
CA GLU A 79 -7.22 -6.13 39.90
C GLU A 79 -6.11 -7.01 40.49
N THR A 80 -4.86 -6.52 40.58
CA THR A 80 -4.11 -6.38 41.84
C THR A 80 -2.79 -5.63 41.64
N SER A 81 -2.52 -4.75 42.60
CA SER A 81 -1.19 -4.40 43.14
C SER A 81 -0.43 -3.23 42.53
N ALA A 82 -0.53 -2.13 43.27
CA ALA A 82 0.37 -0.99 43.33
C ALA A 82 1.77 -1.35 43.89
N ASP A 83 2.66 -0.34 43.83
CA ASP A 83 3.81 -0.06 44.71
C ASP A 83 5.22 -0.36 44.16
N HIS A 84 5.93 0.70 43.73
CA HIS A 84 7.32 1.05 44.10
C HIS A 84 7.83 2.21 43.21
N ARG A 85 8.06 3.40 43.79
CA ARG A 85 9.30 3.92 44.40
C ARG A 85 10.19 4.66 43.40
N ASP A 86 10.48 5.90 43.78
CA ASP A 86 11.50 6.82 43.29
C ASP A 86 12.75 6.13 42.76
N LEU A 87 13.11 6.44 41.51
CA LEU A 87 14.49 6.46 41.06
C LEU A 87 14.73 7.72 40.22
N ASP A 88 15.43 8.63 40.87
CA ASP A 88 16.36 9.60 40.32
C ASP A 88 17.25 8.91 39.26
N VAL A 89 17.01 9.22 37.99
CA VAL A 89 17.94 8.90 36.91
C VAL A 89 18.30 10.22 36.25
N SER A 90 19.55 10.62 36.50
CA SER A 90 20.20 11.71 35.79
C SER A 90 20.12 11.42 34.29
N MET A 91 19.42 12.27 33.54
CA MET A 91 19.56 12.35 32.09
C MET A 91 20.98 12.81 31.79
N GLU A 92 21.88 11.83 31.65
CA GLU A 92 23.04 12.01 30.80
C GLU A 92 22.48 12.16 29.39
N ASP A 93 22.51 13.40 28.91
CA ASP A 93 22.30 13.80 27.52
C ASP A 93 23.42 13.12 26.71
N ASP A 94 23.21 11.85 26.39
CA ASP A 94 23.97 11.11 25.40
C ASP A 94 23.49 11.64 24.04
N THR A 95 23.92 12.85 23.71
CA THR A 95 24.01 13.29 22.33
C THR A 95 25.11 12.44 21.71
N SER A 96 24.77 11.20 21.40
CA SER A 96 25.47 10.42 20.40
C SER A 96 25.50 11.29 19.16
N ASP A 97 26.67 11.88 18.94
CA ASP A 97 27.16 12.49 17.72
C ASP A 97 26.94 11.45 16.61
N THR A 98 25.69 11.39 16.14
CA THR A 98 25.25 10.41 15.16
C THR A 98 25.78 10.95 13.86
N GLU A 99 26.92 10.43 13.43
CA GLU A 99 27.40 10.63 12.07
C GLU A 99 26.18 10.52 11.15
N PRO A 100 25.92 11.53 10.29
CA PRO A 100 24.78 11.46 9.40
C PRO A 100 24.92 10.15 8.64
N ASP A 101 23.98 9.22 8.85
CA ASP A 101 24.08 7.88 8.31
C ASP A 101 24.24 8.02 6.79
N GLU A 102 25.47 7.83 6.32
CA GLU A 102 25.88 8.16 4.94
C GLU A 102 25.02 7.40 3.94
N PHE A 103 24.53 6.23 4.35
CA PHE A 103 23.60 5.41 3.61
C PHE A 103 22.18 5.96 3.60
N LEU A 104 21.65 6.52 4.71
CA LEU A 104 20.38 7.25 4.66
C LEU A 104 20.47 8.49 3.78
N ALA A 105 21.63 9.16 3.73
CA ALA A 105 21.85 10.27 2.82
C ALA A 105 21.85 9.81 1.34
N GLU A 106 22.40 8.63 1.06
CA GLU A 106 22.37 7.99 -0.27
C GLU A 106 20.95 7.60 -0.69
N ILE A 107 20.18 6.96 0.19
CA ILE A 107 18.75 6.64 -0.04
C ILE A 107 17.94 7.91 -0.24
N LYS A 108 18.18 8.96 0.57
CA LYS A 108 17.52 10.26 0.40
C LYS A 108 17.85 10.89 -0.96
N ALA A 109 19.11 10.80 -1.42
CA ALA A 109 19.51 11.29 -2.73
C ALA A 109 18.85 10.50 -3.87
N TYR A 110 18.72 9.18 -3.72
CA TYR A 110 17.97 8.32 -4.63
C TYR A 110 16.49 8.72 -4.71
N LEU A 111 15.83 8.87 -3.56
CA LEU A 111 14.43 9.30 -3.48
C LEU A 111 14.21 10.70 -4.06
N ALA A 112 15.22 11.59 -4.01
CA ALA A 112 15.15 12.92 -4.60
C ALA A 112 15.13 12.89 -6.14
N ASP A 113 15.78 11.90 -6.76
CA ASP A 113 15.77 11.71 -8.23
C ASP A 113 14.55 10.89 -8.69
N GLN A 114 13.92 10.14 -7.78
CA GLN A 114 12.73 9.34 -8.02
C GLN A 114 11.42 10.01 -7.57
N ARG A 115 10.30 9.34 -7.83
CA ARG A 115 8.99 9.75 -7.28
C ARG A 115 8.93 9.31 -5.80
N PRO A 116 8.28 10.11 -4.93
CA PRO A 116 7.33 11.18 -5.17
C PRO A 116 8.05 12.50 -5.43
N ARG A 117 7.47 13.37 -6.26
CA ARG A 117 8.07 14.68 -6.59
C ARG A 117 7.88 15.74 -5.51
N THR A 118 7.20 15.39 -4.42
CA THR A 118 6.90 16.29 -3.31
C THR A 118 7.88 16.01 -2.17
N GLU A 119 8.42 17.07 -1.58
CA GLU A 119 9.35 16.99 -0.44
C GLU A 119 8.73 16.23 0.74
N THR A 120 7.44 16.49 0.99
CA THR A 120 6.60 15.76 1.95
C THR A 120 6.57 14.25 1.68
N GLY A 121 6.36 13.85 0.42
CA GLY A 121 6.28 12.43 0.06
C GLY A 121 7.62 11.73 0.19
N GLN A 122 8.72 12.41 -0.18
CA GLN A 122 10.08 11.90 0.01
C GLN A 122 10.41 11.74 1.49
N THR A 123 10.02 12.70 2.33
CA THR A 123 10.25 12.63 3.78
C THR A 123 9.42 11.53 4.41
N ALA A 124 8.16 11.37 4.02
CA ALA A 124 7.30 10.28 4.47
C ALA A 124 7.85 8.90 4.07
N MET A 125 8.37 8.74 2.84
CA MET A 125 9.06 7.51 2.42
C MET A 125 10.31 7.22 3.24
N LEU A 126 11.13 8.25 3.48
CA LEU A 126 12.34 8.08 4.28
C LEU A 126 11.98 7.63 5.71
N THR A 127 10.96 8.23 6.31
CA THR A 127 10.44 7.81 7.62
C THR A 127 9.94 6.37 7.62
N ALA A 128 9.25 5.93 6.56
CA ALA A 128 8.80 4.55 6.42
C ALA A 128 9.97 3.57 6.28
N PHE A 129 10.98 3.94 5.49
CA PHE A 129 12.21 3.18 5.29
C PHE A 129 13.00 3.04 6.60
N GLU A 130 13.23 4.14 7.32
CA GLU A 130 13.90 4.14 8.62
C GLU A 130 13.21 3.21 9.61
N ARG A 131 11.87 3.27 9.64
CA ARG A 131 11.09 2.38 10.50
C ARG A 131 11.29 0.92 10.11
N LEU A 132 11.22 0.60 8.82
CA LEU A 132 11.38 -0.75 8.34
C LEU A 132 12.79 -1.30 8.59
N ARG A 133 13.82 -0.45 8.50
CA ARG A 133 15.20 -0.79 8.86
C ARG A 133 15.37 -1.06 10.35
N GLU A 134 14.65 -0.34 11.21
CA GLU A 134 14.67 -0.56 12.67
C GLU A 134 14.02 -1.88 13.07
N VAL A 135 12.86 -2.21 12.49
CA VAL A 135 12.08 -3.39 12.90
C VAL A 135 12.31 -4.63 12.03
N GLU A 136 13.08 -4.48 10.95
CA GLU A 136 13.36 -5.47 9.88
C GLU A 136 12.14 -5.99 9.11
N ARG A 137 10.96 -6.01 9.73
CA ARG A 137 9.71 -6.49 9.17
C ARG A 137 8.53 -5.76 9.79
N ALA A 138 7.61 -5.27 8.96
CA ALA A 138 6.45 -4.51 9.42
C ALA A 138 5.21 -4.78 8.57
N GLN A 139 4.03 -4.66 9.19
CA GLN A 139 2.77 -4.60 8.46
C GLN A 139 2.57 -3.20 7.87
N THR A 140 1.81 -3.14 6.78
CA THR A 140 1.43 -1.90 6.10
C THR A 140 0.69 -0.97 7.05
N ALA A 141 -0.21 -1.52 7.88
CA ALA A 141 -0.91 -0.75 8.89
C ALA A 141 0.08 -0.09 9.87
N ASP A 142 1.06 -0.83 10.38
CA ASP A 142 2.04 -0.31 11.33
C ASP A 142 2.90 0.80 10.72
N LEU A 143 3.39 0.60 9.49
CA LEU A 143 4.18 1.61 8.77
C LEU A 143 3.33 2.85 8.49
N ARG A 144 2.10 2.65 8.03
CA ARG A 144 1.16 3.74 7.72
C ARG A 144 0.87 4.61 8.94
N GLU A 145 0.50 4.01 10.07
CA GLU A 145 0.23 4.74 11.31
C GLU A 145 1.49 5.47 11.79
N TYR A 146 2.64 4.78 11.81
CA TYR A 146 3.91 5.34 12.28
C TYR A 146 4.35 6.58 11.47
N VAL A 147 4.19 6.53 10.15
CA VAL A 147 4.53 7.63 9.25
C VAL A 147 3.52 8.75 9.39
N TYR A 148 2.22 8.42 9.49
CA TYR A 148 1.18 9.43 9.66
C TYR A 148 1.31 10.20 10.98
N GLU A 149 1.64 9.55 12.09
CA GLU A 149 1.90 10.22 13.38
C GLU A 149 2.99 11.32 13.27
N ARG A 150 3.94 11.16 12.35
CA ARG A 150 5.05 12.09 12.14
C ARG A 150 4.79 13.14 11.06
N HIS A 151 3.82 12.89 10.18
CA HIS A 151 3.53 13.72 9.01
C HIS A 151 2.05 14.12 8.92
N SER A 152 1.31 14.04 10.02
CA SER A 152 -0.15 14.25 10.06
C SER A 152 -0.59 15.65 9.64
N GLU A 153 0.31 16.63 9.70
CA GLU A 153 0.01 18.02 9.35
C GLU A 153 -0.15 18.22 7.83
N GLU A 154 0.47 17.37 7.02
CA GLU A 154 0.49 17.51 5.56
C GLU A 154 -0.55 16.63 4.85
N TYR A 155 -1.22 15.75 5.58
CA TYR A 155 -2.17 14.78 5.05
C TYR A 155 -3.48 14.80 5.81
N THR A 156 -4.57 14.46 5.11
CA THR A 156 -5.91 14.43 5.72
C THR A 156 -6.10 13.20 6.61
N ASP A 157 -5.45 12.09 6.27
CA ASP A 157 -5.55 10.81 6.95
C ASP A 157 -4.39 9.89 6.54
N ALA A 158 -4.17 8.83 7.34
CA ALA A 158 -3.06 7.90 7.16
C ALA A 158 -3.15 7.10 5.85
N ASN A 159 -4.35 6.80 5.36
CA ASN A 159 -4.55 6.09 4.09
C ASN A 159 -4.15 6.98 2.91
N SER A 160 -4.60 8.23 2.89
CA SER A 160 -4.22 9.21 1.87
C SER A 160 -2.70 9.40 1.79
N LEU A 161 -2.02 9.41 2.94
CA LEU A 161 -0.57 9.43 3.01
C LEU A 161 0.02 8.17 2.39
N TRP A 162 -0.38 6.99 2.89
CA TRP A 162 0.22 5.73 2.45
C TRP A 162 0.00 5.46 0.97
N GLN A 163 -1.19 5.72 0.43
CA GLN A 163 -1.48 5.61 -1.00
C GLN A 163 -0.58 6.51 -1.87
N SER A 164 -0.14 7.65 -1.33
CA SER A 164 0.76 8.56 -2.03
C SER A 164 2.20 8.04 -2.12
N VAL A 165 2.63 7.20 -1.17
CA VAL A 165 4.01 6.68 -1.08
C VAL A 165 4.12 5.22 -1.51
N GLN A 166 3.14 4.39 -1.20
CA GLN A 166 3.16 2.94 -1.41
C GLN A 166 3.47 2.55 -2.86
N ARG A 167 3.00 3.36 -3.83
CA ARG A 167 3.19 3.06 -5.25
C ARG A 167 4.66 2.97 -5.63
N ASP A 168 5.50 3.82 -5.05
CA ASP A 168 6.92 3.88 -5.37
C ASP A 168 7.78 3.31 -4.19
N PHE A 169 7.15 2.81 -3.11
CA PHE A 169 7.86 2.25 -1.93
C PHE A 169 8.46 0.86 -2.19
N ASP A 170 7.86 0.08 -3.10
CA ASP A 170 8.39 -1.23 -3.54
C ASP A 170 9.67 -1.10 -4.39
N ASP A 171 9.90 0.09 -4.95
CA ASP A 171 11.09 0.41 -5.76
C ASP A 171 12.24 0.97 -4.91
N VAL A 172 12.09 1.02 -3.58
CA VAL A 172 13.12 1.52 -2.67
C VAL A 172 14.17 0.44 -2.44
N PRO A 173 15.47 0.73 -2.66
CA PRO A 173 16.53 -0.24 -2.47
C PRO A 173 16.54 -0.87 -1.08
N GLY A 174 16.58 -2.19 -1.02
CA GLY A 174 16.54 -2.98 0.20
C GLY A 174 15.16 -3.10 0.86
N VAL A 175 14.10 -2.61 0.23
CA VAL A 175 12.71 -2.83 0.67
C VAL A 175 12.09 -3.93 -0.18
N GLU A 176 11.59 -4.97 0.47
CA GLU A 176 10.94 -6.09 -0.20
C GLU A 176 9.52 -6.30 0.34
N LYS A 177 8.59 -6.57 -0.56
CA LYS A 177 7.24 -6.98 -0.21
C LYS A 177 7.18 -8.50 0.00
N ALA A 178 7.17 -8.92 1.27
CA ALA A 178 7.23 -10.33 1.64
C ALA A 178 5.87 -11.06 1.59
N GLY A 179 4.76 -10.32 1.49
CA GLY A 179 3.43 -10.93 1.52
C GLY A 179 2.28 -9.93 1.44
N HIS A 180 1.08 -10.38 1.81
CA HIS A 180 -0.12 -9.54 1.81
C HIS A 180 -0.01 -8.45 2.87
N GLY A 181 0.29 -7.22 2.45
CA GLY A 181 0.43 -6.07 3.34
C GLY A 181 1.71 -6.06 4.17
N GLU A 182 2.68 -6.91 3.88
CA GLU A 182 3.87 -7.08 4.71
C GLU A 182 5.16 -6.67 3.98
N TRP A 183 6.00 -5.95 4.70
CA TRP A 183 7.26 -5.38 4.21
C TRP A 183 8.42 -5.93 5.02
N VAL A 184 9.55 -6.15 4.34
CA VAL A 184 10.79 -6.64 4.93
C VAL A 184 11.94 -5.77 4.45
N TYR A 185 12.88 -5.52 5.36
CA TYR A 185 14.15 -4.93 5.03
C TYR A 185 15.17 -6.03 4.68
N ALA A 186 15.71 -5.99 3.46
CA ALA A 186 16.69 -6.96 2.98
C ALA A 186 18.09 -6.74 3.60
N GLY A 187 18.33 -5.58 4.22
CA GLY A 187 19.60 -5.22 4.85
C GLY A 187 20.39 -4.17 4.07
N ASP A 188 21.28 -3.46 4.78
CA ASP A 188 22.06 -2.35 4.21
C ASP A 188 22.98 -2.77 3.05
N GLU A 189 23.47 -4.01 3.06
CA GLU A 189 24.34 -4.52 1.98
C GLU A 189 23.55 -4.69 0.68
N THR A 190 22.41 -5.36 0.73
CA THR A 190 21.52 -5.56 -0.42
C THR A 190 21.01 -4.23 -0.96
N ALA A 191 20.61 -3.32 -0.08
CA ALA A 191 20.18 -1.99 -0.48
C ALA A 191 21.28 -1.20 -1.22
N ARG A 192 22.54 -1.29 -0.76
CA ARG A 192 23.68 -0.64 -1.44
C ARG A 192 24.02 -1.29 -2.77
N GLU A 193 23.91 -2.61 -2.88
CA GLU A 193 24.10 -3.31 -4.17
C GLU A 193 23.07 -2.83 -5.20
N GLU A 194 21.80 -2.71 -4.80
CA GLU A 194 20.71 -2.22 -5.66
C GLU A 194 20.86 -0.75 -6.04
N LEU A 195 21.33 0.11 -5.14
CA LEU A 195 21.63 1.52 -5.43
C LEU A 195 22.73 1.69 -6.50
N ASN A 196 23.66 0.74 -6.57
CA ASN A 196 24.84 0.80 -7.45
C ASN A 196 24.70 -0.04 -8.74
N ALA A 197 23.56 -0.71 -8.94
CA ALA A 197 23.28 -1.59 -10.09
C ALA A 197 22.78 -0.83 -11.33
#